data_AF-A0A6V7JB22-F1
#
_entry.id   AF-A0A6V7JB22-F1
#
_cell.length_a   1.000
_cell.length_b   1.000
_cell.length_c   1.000
_cell.angle_alpha   90.00
_cell.angle_beta   90.00
_cell.angle_gamma   90.00
#
_symmetry.space_group_name_H-M   'P 1'
#
loop_
_entity.id
_entity.type
_entity.pdbx_description
1 polymer ?
#
loop_
_entity_poly.entity_id
_entity_poly.type
_entity_poly.pdbx_seq_one_letter_code
_entity_poly.pdbx_strand_id
1 'polypeptide(L)' 'VLGDWYEVLRRDARYESGNECVYIKYYLDENNVLVEQANSTIRP' A
#
# COMPACT_ATOMS: atom_id res chain seq x y z
N VAL A 1 -13.99 -1.22 -5.61
CA VAL A 1 -12.51 -1.34 -5.56
C VAL A 1 -11.97 -0.92 -6.90
N LEU A 2 -10.99 -0.01 -6.92
CA LEU A 2 -10.41 0.57 -8.14
C LEU A 2 -9.21 -0.23 -8.66
N GLY A 3 -8.52 -0.98 -7.78
CA GLY A 3 -7.49 -1.93 -8.17
C GLY A 3 -6.41 -2.12 -7.11
N ASP A 4 -5.53 -3.11 -7.36
CA ASP A 4 -4.37 -3.42 -6.56
C ASP A 4 -3.10 -2.96 -7.29
N TRP A 5 -2.21 -2.28 -6.58
CA TRP A 5 -0.97 -1.73 -7.12
C TRP A 5 0.23 -2.23 -6.32
N TYR A 6 1.24 -2.76 -7.00
CA TYR A 6 2.44 -3.29 -6.36
C TYR A 6 3.52 -2.22 -6.28
N GLU A 7 4.14 -2.08 -5.11
CA GLU A 7 5.32 -1.25 -4.94
C GLU A 7 6.54 -1.98 -5.54
N VAL A 8 7.10 -1.44 -6.63
CA VAL A 8 8.27 -2.03 -7.30
C VAL A 8 9.57 -1.46 -6.73
N LEU A 9 9.60 -0.15 -6.47
CA LEU A 9 10.74 0.57 -5.91
C LEU A 9 10.23 1.76 -5.09
N ARG A 10 10.94 2.12 -4.03
CA ARG A 10 10.70 3.33 -3.25
C ARG A 10 11.99 3.94 -2.70
N ARG A 11 11.87 5.16 -2.18
CA ARG A 11 12.90 5.76 -1.34
C ARG A 11 12.76 5.22 0.08
N ASP A 12 13.87 4.87 0.72
CA ASP A 12 13.84 4.37 2.10
C ASP A 12 13.26 5.42 3.06
N ALA A 13 12.23 5.01 3.79
CA ALA A 13 11.59 5.78 4.85
C ALA A 13 11.49 4.93 6.12
N ARG A 14 11.76 5.55 7.27
CA ARG A 14 11.91 4.83 8.56
C ARG A 14 10.66 4.06 8.99
N TYR A 15 9.47 4.52 8.63
CA TYR A 15 8.18 3.91 8.99
C TYR A 15 7.83 2.67 8.14
N GLU A 16 8.56 2.46 7.05
CA GLU A 16 8.34 1.41 6.07
C GLU A 16 9.52 0.42 6.01
N SER A 17 10.59 0.72 6.75
CA SER A 17 11.77 -0.11 6.88
C SER A 17 11.42 -1.51 7.40
N GLY A 18 11.82 -2.54 6.66
CA GLY A 18 11.57 -3.96 6.99
C GLY A 18 10.32 -4.56 6.36
N ASN A 19 9.52 -3.75 5.65
CA ASN A 19 8.44 -4.25 4.81
C ASN A 19 8.99 -4.79 3.48
N GLU A 20 8.55 -5.99 3.11
CA GLU A 20 8.76 -6.59 1.78
C GLU A 20 7.41 -6.75 1.07
N CYS A 21 7.42 -6.75 -0.27
CA CYS A 21 6.25 -7.01 -1.12
C CYS A 21 5.04 -6.11 -0.78
N VAL A 22 5.26 -4.79 -0.68
CA VAL A 22 4.18 -3.84 -0.40
C VAL A 22 3.21 -3.78 -1.58
N TYR A 23 1.92 -3.82 -1.30
CA TYR A 23 0.88 -3.56 -2.26
C TYR A 23 -0.21 -2.68 -1.65
N ILE A 24 -0.80 -1.85 -2.49
CA ILE A 24 -1.77 -0.85 -2.11
C ILE A 24 -3.09 -1.14 -2.81
N LYS A 25 -4.17 -1.11 -2.05
CA LYS A 25 -5.53 -1.20 -2.58
C LYS A 25 -6.18 0.18 -2.57
N TYR A 26 -6.71 0.58 -3.71
CA TYR A 26 -7.49 1.81 -3.82
C TYR A 26 -8.98 1.48 -3.92
N TYR A 27 -9.80 2.23 -3.19
CA TYR A 27 -11.26 2.16 -3.30
C TYR A 27 -11.88 3.53 -3.04
N LEU A 28 -13.11 3.71 -3.53
CA LEU A 28 -13.94 4.84 -3.16
C LEU A 28 -14.77 4.43 -1.95
N ASP A 29 -14.82 5.28 -0.93
CA ASP A 29 -15.74 5.11 0.20
C ASP A 29 -17.18 5.52 -0.19
N GLU A 30 -18.09 5.48 0.78
CA GLU A 30 -19.50 5.85 0.60
C GLU A 30 -19.71 7.31 0.16
N ASN A 31 -18.71 8.18 0.37
CA ASN A 31 -18.72 9.59 0.01
C ASN A 31 -17.96 9.86 -1.30
N ASN A 32 -17.58 8.82 -2.04
CA ASN A 32 -16.73 8.90 -3.24
C ASN A 32 -15.34 9.51 -2.99
N VAL A 33 -14.82 9.37 -1.78
CA VAL A 33 -13.45 9.77 -1.45
C VAL A 33 -12.50 8.61 -1.75
N LEU A 34 -11.38 8.92 -2.40
CA LEU A 34 -10.32 7.94 -2.65
C LEU A 34 -9.64 7.55 -1.34
N VAL A 35 -9.73 6.28 -0.99
CA VAL A 35 -9.06 5.69 0.18
C VAL A 35 -7.94 4.78 -0.29
N GLU A 36 -6.82 4.86 0.42
CA GLU A 36 -5.63 4.05 0.22
C GLU A 36 -5.46 3.07 1.39
N GLN A 37 -5.30 1.78 1.08
CA GLN A 37 -4.96 0.76 2.07
C GLN A 37 -3.67 0.06 1.69
N ALA A 38 -2.59 0.38 2.40
CA ALA A 38 -1.30 -0.27 2.25
C ALA A 38 -1.25 -1.59 3.03
N ASN A 39 -0.74 -2.64 2.38
CA ASN A 39 -0.46 -3.93 2.98
C ASN A 39 0.97 -4.33 2.63
N SER A 40 1.63 -5.04 3.54
CA SER A 40 2.99 -5.54 3.33
C SER A 40 3.15 -6.93 3.94
N THR A 41 4.19 -7.63 3.50
CA THR A 41 4.74 -8.74 4.26
C THR A 41 5.86 -8.22 5.15
N ILE A 42 5.94 -8.73 6.38
CA ILE A 42 7.07 -8.48 7.27
C ILE A 42 8.03 -9.65 7.11
N ARG A 43 9.32 -9.37 6.93
CA ARG A 43 10.35 -10.40 6.88
C ARG A 43 10.37 -11.18 8.22
N PRO A 44 10.32 -12.52 8.24
CA PRO A 44 10.38 -13.30 9.47
C PRO A 44 11.70 -13.13 10.23
#